data_AF-A0A521F4E4-F1
#
_entry.id   AF-A0A521F4E4-F1
#
_cell.length_a   1.000
_cell.length_b   1.000
_cell.length_c   1.000
_cell.angle_alpha   90.00
_cell.angle_beta   90.00
_cell.angle_gamma   90.00
#
_symmetry.space_group_name_H-M   'P 1'
#
loop_
_entity.id
_entity.type
_entity.pdbx_description
1 polymer ?
#
loop_
_entity_poly.entity_id
_entity_poly.type
_entity_poly.pdbx_seq_one_letter_code
_entity_poly.pdbx_strand_id
1 'polypeptide(L)'
;MKRLLLFAMVCASMSFVSAQKKFDKVSKVTSSEIRWWGYKVVKTEETSHSGTVKLKSGKFNFDHTVLVDGEFIIDMRSMMAGDVSDEDQIKLTNDLKSSNFFEVKKFPIAKFHLTKIIPLANSEYNSTVYGDLTLKGVRKTISFPANVYVTQFTTSIESAKFSLNRRDFKVFYQSSLKDYFIKNEMDIQFKVTTEMLDNENRVPKKKK
;
A
#
# COMPACT_ATOMS: atom_id res chain seq x y z
N MET A 1 47.51 5.67 51.00
CA MET A 1 47.34 4.76 49.85
C MET A 1 45.85 4.60 49.57
N LYS A 2 45.38 5.03 48.39
CA LYS A 2 43.97 5.20 48.02
C LYS A 2 43.28 3.84 47.85
N ARG A 3 42.16 3.62 48.56
CA ARG A 3 41.26 2.48 48.35
C ARG A 3 40.34 2.78 47.18
N LEU A 4 40.48 2.02 46.10
CA LEU A 4 39.66 2.13 44.89
C LEU A 4 38.36 1.33 45.10
N LEU A 5 37.24 2.02 45.22
CA LEU A 5 35.89 1.42 45.27
C LEU A 5 35.44 1.10 43.83
N LEU A 6 35.28 -0.19 43.51
CA LEU A 6 34.57 -0.64 42.31
C LEU A 6 33.06 -0.45 42.51
N PHE A 7 32.45 0.41 41.69
CA PHE A 7 31.00 0.46 41.51
C PHE A 7 30.64 -0.48 40.34
N ALA A 8 30.11 -1.66 40.66
CA ALA A 8 29.49 -2.52 39.66
C ALA A 8 28.09 -1.98 39.34
N MET A 9 27.97 -1.25 38.23
CA MET A 9 26.69 -0.79 37.70
C MET A 9 25.98 -1.98 37.02
N VAL A 10 25.02 -2.58 37.73
CA VAL A 10 24.10 -3.57 37.17
C VAL A 10 23.11 -2.83 36.26
N CYS A 11 23.35 -2.86 34.94
CA CYS A 11 22.36 -2.44 33.96
C CYS A 11 21.24 -3.49 33.92
N ALA A 12 20.14 -3.24 34.64
CA ALA A 12 18.89 -3.95 34.45
C ALA A 12 18.35 -3.63 33.04
N SER A 13 18.59 -4.52 32.08
CA SER A 13 17.97 -4.46 30.77
C SER A 13 16.47 -4.77 30.92
N MET A 14 15.68 -3.71 31.02
CA MET A 14 14.22 -3.81 31.02
C MET A 14 13.80 -4.17 29.58
N SER A 15 13.58 -5.46 29.34
CA SER A 15 13.07 -5.95 28.08
C SER A 15 11.66 -5.39 27.88
N PHE A 16 11.51 -4.46 26.93
CA PHE A 16 10.19 -4.05 26.45
C PHE A 16 9.52 -5.26 25.80
N VAL A 17 8.62 -5.92 26.56
CA VAL A 17 7.70 -6.90 25.99
C VAL A 17 6.58 -6.12 25.31
N SER A 18 6.72 -5.91 24.00
CA SER A 18 5.62 -5.40 23.18
C SER A 18 4.52 -6.46 23.16
N ALA A 19 3.40 -6.22 23.85
CA ALA A 19 2.22 -7.06 23.79
C ALA A 19 1.71 -7.09 22.34
N GLN A 20 1.91 -8.21 21.64
CA GLN A 20 1.47 -8.39 20.28
C GLN A 20 -0.04 -8.62 20.30
N LYS A 21 -0.83 -7.69 19.73
CA LYS A 21 -2.29 -7.79 19.65
C LYS A 21 -2.66 -9.10 18.94
N LYS A 22 -3.34 -10.00 19.65
CA LYS A 22 -3.75 -11.31 19.12
C LYS A 22 -5.06 -11.12 18.35
N PHE A 23 -5.05 -11.49 17.06
CA PHE A 23 -6.23 -11.49 16.20
C PHE A 23 -6.77 -12.92 16.08
N ASP A 24 -8.08 -13.06 15.96
CA ASP A 24 -8.74 -14.38 15.95
C ASP A 24 -8.56 -15.10 14.61
N LYS A 25 -8.67 -14.35 13.51
CA LYS A 25 -8.60 -14.88 12.16
C LYS A 25 -7.85 -13.93 11.22
N VAL A 26 -7.30 -14.52 10.18
CA VAL A 26 -6.50 -13.85 9.15
C VAL A 26 -6.99 -14.29 7.77
N SER A 27 -7.12 -13.34 6.86
CA SER A 27 -7.27 -13.59 5.43
C SER A 27 -6.10 -13.00 4.64
N LYS A 28 -5.82 -13.57 3.46
CA LYS A 28 -4.84 -13.04 2.52
C LYS A 28 -5.53 -12.58 1.25
N VAL A 29 -4.99 -11.53 0.65
CA VAL A 29 -5.39 -11.09 -0.69
C VAL A 29 -5.03 -12.18 -1.70
N THR A 30 -6.01 -12.69 -2.45
CA THR A 30 -5.84 -13.69 -3.51
C THR A 30 -6.08 -13.12 -4.90
N SER A 31 -6.87 -12.04 -5.00
CA SER A 31 -7.07 -11.28 -6.23
C SER A 31 -6.82 -9.80 -5.99
N SER A 32 -6.14 -9.15 -6.94
CA SER A 32 -5.88 -7.72 -6.86
C SER A 32 -5.66 -7.07 -8.21
N GLU A 33 -6.11 -5.83 -8.33
CA GLU A 33 -5.81 -4.93 -9.43
C GLU A 33 -5.46 -3.56 -8.86
N ILE A 34 -4.38 -2.93 -9.35
CA ILE A 34 -4.06 -1.54 -9.03
C ILE A 34 -3.74 -0.82 -10.32
N ARG A 35 -4.48 0.27 -10.56
CA ARG A 35 -4.28 1.17 -11.68
C ARG A 35 -3.86 2.55 -11.19
N TRP A 36 -3.05 3.21 -12.00
CA TRP A 36 -2.62 4.59 -11.77
C TRP A 36 -2.85 5.43 -13.02
N TRP A 37 -3.03 6.73 -12.83
CA TRP A 37 -3.06 7.74 -13.88
C TRP A 37 -2.18 8.93 -13.50
N GLY A 38 -1.38 9.39 -14.44
CA GLY A 38 -0.60 10.62 -14.37
C GLY A 38 -0.99 11.57 -15.50
N TYR A 39 -0.83 12.87 -15.25
CA TYR A 39 -1.33 13.90 -16.16
C TYR A 39 -0.25 14.92 -16.50
N LYS A 40 -0.22 15.38 -17.74
CA LYS A 40 0.52 16.58 -18.14
C LYS A 40 -0.27 17.84 -17.72
N VAL A 41 0.18 19.03 -18.13
CA VAL A 41 -0.37 20.34 -17.71
C VAL A 41 -1.88 20.48 -17.92
N VAL A 42 -2.43 19.87 -18.95
CA VAL A 42 -3.88 19.76 -19.16
C VAL A 42 -4.30 18.33 -18.80
N LYS A 43 -5.45 18.15 -18.14
CA LYS A 43 -5.99 16.84 -17.79
C LYS A 43 -6.95 16.39 -18.90
N THR A 44 -6.42 15.96 -20.04
CA THR A 44 -7.18 15.31 -21.13
C THR A 44 -6.72 13.88 -21.30
N GLU A 45 -7.47 13.07 -22.06
CA GLU A 45 -7.08 11.69 -22.35
C GLU A 45 -5.73 11.64 -23.09
N GLU A 46 -5.54 12.51 -24.08
CA GLU A 46 -4.33 12.61 -24.93
C GLU A 46 -3.10 13.13 -24.17
N THR A 47 -3.32 13.75 -23.02
CA THR A 47 -2.28 14.32 -22.15
C THR A 47 -2.14 13.58 -20.84
N SER A 48 -2.76 12.40 -20.75
CA SER A 48 -2.66 11.49 -19.62
C SER A 48 -1.87 10.24 -19.99
N HIS A 49 -1.32 9.59 -18.98
CA HIS A 49 -0.80 8.24 -19.05
C HIS A 49 -1.38 7.42 -17.92
N SER A 50 -1.54 6.14 -18.14
CA SER A 50 -2.11 5.20 -17.21
C SER A 50 -1.35 3.89 -17.24
N GLY A 51 -1.52 3.11 -16.19
CA GLY A 51 -0.84 1.85 -16.10
C GLY A 51 -1.21 1.07 -14.86
N THR A 52 -0.39 0.07 -14.56
CA THR A 52 -0.62 -0.86 -13.46
C THR A 52 0.58 -0.96 -12.54
N VAL A 53 0.30 -1.43 -11.32
CA VAL A 53 1.29 -1.94 -10.37
C VAL A 53 0.67 -3.14 -9.66
N LYS A 54 1.47 -4.08 -9.16
CA LYS A 54 0.99 -5.34 -8.57
C LYS A 54 1.15 -5.30 -7.06
N LEU A 55 0.21 -5.95 -6.37
CA LEU A 55 0.45 -6.31 -4.98
C LEU A 55 1.48 -7.43 -4.90
N LYS A 56 2.42 -7.27 -3.96
CA LYS A 56 3.30 -8.34 -3.51
C LYS A 56 2.58 -9.26 -2.54
N SER A 57 1.81 -8.69 -1.63
CA SER A 57 1.03 -9.40 -0.63
C SER A 57 0.00 -8.48 0.01
N GLY A 58 -1.05 -9.04 0.57
CA GLY A 58 -1.95 -8.33 1.46
C GLY A 58 -2.51 -9.25 2.54
N LYS A 59 -2.79 -8.69 3.71
CA LYS A 59 -3.31 -9.42 4.88
C LYS A 59 -4.37 -8.58 5.55
N PHE A 60 -5.47 -9.21 5.95
CA PHE A 60 -6.47 -8.61 6.83
C PHE A 60 -6.58 -9.42 8.10
N ASN A 61 -6.78 -8.74 9.22
CA ASN A 61 -6.97 -9.34 10.53
C ASN A 61 -8.36 -9.03 11.06
N PHE A 62 -8.98 -10.05 11.64
CA PHE A 62 -10.32 -9.97 12.20
C PHE A 62 -10.29 -10.21 13.70
N ASP A 63 -11.11 -9.46 14.41
CA ASP A 63 -11.50 -9.68 15.80
C ASP A 63 -12.95 -10.16 15.77
N HIS A 64 -13.18 -11.42 16.14
CA HIS A 64 -14.34 -12.19 15.72
C HIS A 64 -14.57 -12.02 14.19
N THR A 65 -15.75 -11.56 13.75
CA THR A 65 -16.07 -11.32 12.33
C THR A 65 -15.89 -9.86 11.90
N VAL A 66 -15.30 -9.03 12.77
CA VAL A 66 -15.10 -7.59 12.50
C VAL A 66 -13.71 -7.41 11.92
N LEU A 67 -13.64 -6.78 10.74
CA LEU A 67 -12.38 -6.35 10.18
C LEU A 67 -11.79 -5.22 11.02
N VAL A 68 -10.64 -5.45 11.65
CA VAL A 68 -9.99 -4.48 12.55
C VAL A 68 -8.66 -3.93 12.03
N ASP A 69 -8.06 -4.59 11.05
CA ASP A 69 -6.74 -4.23 10.53
C ASP A 69 -6.51 -4.81 9.13
N GLY A 70 -5.78 -4.07 8.27
CA GLY A 70 -5.43 -4.56 6.94
C GLY A 70 -4.14 -3.92 6.42
N GLU A 71 -3.27 -4.68 5.78
CA GLU A 71 -2.03 -4.19 5.17
C GLU A 71 -1.91 -4.69 3.73
N PHE A 72 -1.52 -3.78 2.83
CA PHE A 72 -1.12 -4.07 1.45
C PHE A 72 0.35 -3.72 1.27
N ILE A 73 1.09 -4.65 0.66
CA ILE A 73 2.46 -4.46 0.21
C ILE A 73 2.44 -4.42 -1.31
N ILE A 74 2.79 -3.28 -1.89
CA ILE A 74 2.79 -3.03 -3.33
C ILE A 74 4.22 -3.20 -3.85
N ASP A 75 4.40 -3.97 -4.93
CA ASP A 75 5.70 -4.13 -5.59
C ASP A 75 5.91 -3.04 -6.64
N MET A 76 6.66 -1.99 -6.28
CA MET A 76 6.90 -0.87 -7.19
C MET A 76 7.74 -1.27 -8.40
N ARG A 77 8.46 -2.39 -8.34
CA ARG A 77 9.23 -2.93 -9.47
C ARG A 77 8.33 -3.46 -10.58
N SER A 78 7.09 -3.82 -10.27
CA SER A 78 6.12 -4.32 -11.24
C SER A 78 5.36 -3.19 -11.96
N MET A 79 5.65 -1.92 -11.66
CA MET A 79 4.98 -0.79 -12.31
C MET A 79 5.17 -0.87 -13.83
N MET A 80 4.11 -0.54 -14.58
CA MET A 80 4.12 -0.58 -16.04
C MET A 80 3.12 0.44 -16.59
N ALA A 81 3.51 1.25 -17.58
CA ALA A 81 2.58 2.03 -18.38
C ALA A 81 1.75 1.10 -19.28
N GLY A 82 0.47 1.39 -19.53
CA GLY A 82 -0.44 0.47 -20.21
C GLY A 82 -1.11 1.02 -21.47
N ASP A 83 -0.96 2.31 -21.75
CA ASP A 83 -1.73 3.05 -22.75
C ASP A 83 -0.86 3.69 -23.84
N VAL A 84 0.32 3.12 -24.09
CA VAL A 84 1.29 3.58 -25.09
C VAL A 84 1.83 2.40 -25.89
N SER A 85 2.51 2.69 -27.01
CA SER A 85 3.20 1.68 -27.83
C SER A 85 4.25 0.91 -27.02
N ASP A 86 4.66 -0.28 -27.47
CA ASP A 86 5.63 -1.11 -26.74
C ASP A 86 6.97 -0.39 -26.47
N GLU A 87 7.47 0.38 -27.45
CA GLU A 87 8.71 1.15 -27.27
C GLU A 87 8.54 2.28 -26.23
N ASP A 88 7.44 3.03 -26.34
CA ASP A 88 7.12 4.10 -25.41
C ASP A 88 6.80 3.58 -24.01
N GLN A 89 6.22 2.38 -23.90
CA GLN A 89 5.91 1.70 -22.65
C GLN A 89 7.20 1.44 -21.89
N ILE A 90 8.21 0.87 -22.54
CA ILE A 90 9.52 0.60 -21.94
C ILE A 90 10.16 1.90 -21.48
N LYS A 91 10.18 2.91 -22.34
CA LYS A 91 10.78 4.22 -22.06
C LYS A 91 10.09 4.91 -20.87
N LEU A 92 8.77 5.07 -20.90
CA LEU A 92 7.99 5.72 -19.86
C LEU A 92 8.10 4.95 -18.53
N THR A 93 7.97 3.61 -18.57
CA THR A 93 8.07 2.78 -17.37
C THR A 93 9.46 2.92 -16.71
N ASN A 94 10.53 2.93 -17.50
CA ASN A 94 11.88 3.11 -16.98
C ASN A 94 12.10 4.52 -16.40
N ASP A 95 11.59 5.54 -17.08
CA ASP A 95 11.63 6.94 -16.61
C ASP A 95 10.93 7.10 -15.26
N LEU A 96 9.74 6.52 -15.10
CA LEU A 96 8.98 6.55 -13.83
C LEU A 96 9.73 5.83 -12.70
N LYS A 97 10.33 4.66 -12.99
CA LYS A 97 11.08 3.87 -12.00
C LYS A 97 12.43 4.47 -11.60
N SER A 98 12.97 5.39 -12.40
CA SER A 98 14.30 5.97 -12.26
C SER A 98 14.52 6.70 -10.92
N SER A 99 15.79 6.97 -10.59
CA SER A 99 16.17 7.76 -9.41
C SER A 99 15.59 9.17 -9.39
N ASN A 100 15.20 9.68 -10.55
CA ASN A 100 14.69 11.03 -10.69
C ASN A 100 13.17 11.12 -10.47
N PHE A 101 12.47 10.01 -10.20
CA PHE A 101 11.02 10.04 -9.95
C PHE A 101 10.64 9.14 -8.77
N PHE A 102 10.23 7.89 -8.98
CA PHE A 102 9.88 6.97 -7.88
C PHE A 102 11.09 6.34 -7.17
N GLU A 103 12.27 6.36 -7.78
CA GLU A 103 13.51 5.83 -7.20
C GLU A 103 13.35 4.38 -6.73
N VAL A 104 12.75 3.54 -7.59
CA VAL A 104 12.28 2.18 -7.25
C VAL A 104 13.41 1.26 -6.80
N LYS A 105 14.64 1.48 -7.26
CA LYS A 105 15.82 0.73 -6.76
C LYS A 105 16.02 0.91 -5.24
N LYS A 106 15.76 2.10 -4.71
CA LYS A 106 15.87 2.41 -3.26
C LYS A 106 14.56 2.17 -2.51
N PHE A 107 13.43 2.43 -3.17
CA PHE A 107 12.09 2.25 -2.61
C PHE A 107 11.29 1.21 -3.41
N PRO A 108 11.67 -0.08 -3.36
CA PRO A 108 11.02 -1.12 -4.17
C PRO A 108 9.60 -1.46 -3.70
N ILE A 109 9.19 -0.97 -2.53
CA ILE A 109 7.94 -1.30 -1.89
C ILE A 109 7.20 0.00 -1.51
N ALA A 110 5.91 0.06 -1.85
CA ALA A 110 4.95 0.95 -1.21
C ALA A 110 4.04 0.13 -0.29
N LYS A 111 3.46 0.76 0.73
CA LYS A 111 2.59 0.09 1.69
C LYS A 111 1.34 0.90 1.94
N PHE A 112 0.20 0.24 2.06
CA PHE A 112 -1.02 0.84 2.58
C PHE A 112 -1.45 0.08 3.83
N HIS A 113 -1.72 0.80 4.91
CA HIS A 113 -2.22 0.25 6.16
C HIS A 113 -3.61 0.80 6.43
N LEU A 114 -4.62 -0.05 6.36
CA LEU A 114 -6.01 0.26 6.69
C LEU A 114 -6.12 0.58 8.18
N THR A 115 -6.66 1.75 8.50
CA THR A 115 -6.84 2.19 9.89
C THR A 115 -8.30 2.31 10.29
N LYS A 116 -9.19 2.66 9.35
CA LYS A 116 -10.62 2.86 9.64
C LYS A 116 -11.48 2.72 8.39
N ILE A 117 -12.68 2.19 8.57
CA ILE A 117 -13.75 2.18 7.57
C ILE A 117 -14.96 2.87 8.19
N ILE A 118 -15.52 3.86 7.49
CA ILE A 118 -16.73 4.58 7.89
C ILE A 118 -17.81 4.30 6.86
N PRO A 119 -18.92 3.63 7.22
CA PRO A 119 -20.04 3.43 6.31
C PRO A 119 -20.63 4.77 5.82
N LEU A 120 -21.04 4.80 4.56
CA LEU A 120 -21.77 5.91 3.94
C LEU A 120 -23.17 5.41 3.56
N ALA A 121 -24.19 6.25 3.80
CA ALA A 121 -25.55 5.98 3.38
C ALA A 121 -25.90 6.82 2.14
N ASN A 122 -26.67 6.23 1.20
CA ASN A 122 -27.21 6.92 0.02
C ASN A 122 -26.14 7.55 -0.91
N SER A 123 -25.02 6.88 -1.11
CA SER A 123 -23.93 7.30 -2.01
C SER A 123 -23.56 6.23 -3.03
N GLU A 124 -22.87 6.62 -4.10
CA GLU A 124 -22.29 5.72 -5.11
C GLU A 124 -21.36 4.66 -4.49
N TYR A 125 -20.64 5.03 -3.43
CA TYR A 125 -19.76 4.15 -2.67
C TYR A 125 -20.33 3.90 -1.27
N ASN A 126 -20.27 2.66 -0.77
CA ASN A 126 -20.87 2.31 0.51
C ASN A 126 -20.04 2.72 1.75
N SER A 127 -18.79 3.16 1.57
CA SER A 127 -17.87 3.46 2.67
C SER A 127 -16.84 4.55 2.29
N THR A 128 -16.31 5.23 3.31
CA THR A 128 -15.03 5.92 3.26
C THR A 128 -13.97 5.10 3.97
N VAL A 129 -12.88 4.79 3.27
CA VAL A 129 -11.72 4.06 3.79
C VAL A 129 -10.64 5.06 4.17
N TYR A 130 -10.06 4.88 5.36
CA TYR A 130 -8.91 5.64 5.84
C TYR A 130 -7.73 4.69 6.03
N GLY A 131 -6.53 5.17 5.70
CA GLY A 131 -5.33 4.40 5.92
C GLY A 131 -4.07 5.21 5.69
N ASP A 132 -2.94 4.62 6.09
CA ASP A 132 -1.64 5.21 5.91
C ASP A 132 -0.97 4.65 4.68
N LEU A 133 -0.76 5.52 3.69
CA LEU A 133 0.04 5.22 2.51
C LEU A 133 1.50 5.60 2.78
N THR A 134 2.40 4.64 2.65
CA THR A 134 3.84 4.86 2.57
C THR A 134 4.28 4.68 1.12
N LEU A 135 4.69 5.78 0.49
CA LEU A 135 5.17 5.82 -0.90
C LEU A 135 6.49 6.60 -0.93
N LYS A 136 7.50 6.03 -1.61
CA LYS A 136 8.86 6.59 -1.66
C LYS A 136 9.43 6.96 -0.27
N GLY A 137 9.17 6.10 0.71
CA GLY A 137 9.63 6.29 2.10
C GLY A 137 8.90 7.36 2.90
N VAL A 138 7.91 8.05 2.34
CA VAL A 138 7.10 9.05 3.05
C VAL A 138 5.74 8.44 3.40
N ARG A 139 5.36 8.51 4.69
CA ARG A 139 4.05 8.07 5.18
C ARG A 139 3.08 9.25 5.26
N LYS A 140 1.87 9.07 4.75
CA LYS A 140 0.75 10.02 4.85
C LYS A 140 -0.55 9.27 5.11
N THR A 141 -1.39 9.81 5.97
CA THR A 141 -2.77 9.36 6.12
C THR A 141 -3.60 9.88 4.96
N ILE A 142 -4.33 8.99 4.29
CA ILE A 142 -5.20 9.30 3.17
C ILE A 142 -6.59 8.72 3.43
N SER A 143 -7.59 9.24 2.73
CA SER A 143 -8.93 8.68 2.71
C SER A 143 -9.52 8.70 1.31
N PHE A 144 -10.33 7.71 1.00
CA PHE A 144 -11.00 7.61 -0.29
C PHE A 144 -12.33 6.88 -0.17
N PRO A 145 -13.32 7.20 -1.02
CA PRO A 145 -14.54 6.41 -1.14
C PRO A 145 -14.23 5.01 -1.68
N ALA A 146 -14.96 4.00 -1.20
CA ALA A 146 -14.84 2.63 -1.67
C ALA A 146 -16.13 1.84 -1.42
N ASN A 147 -16.34 0.80 -2.21
CA ASN A 147 -17.27 -0.27 -1.89
C ASN A 147 -16.52 -1.35 -1.11
N VAL A 148 -16.87 -1.51 0.15
CA VAL A 148 -16.30 -2.51 1.07
C VAL A 148 -17.37 -3.53 1.40
N TYR A 149 -17.07 -4.81 1.21
CA TYR A 149 -17.92 -5.92 1.61
C TYR A 149 -17.13 -6.87 2.50
N VAL A 150 -17.62 -7.07 3.72
CA VAL A 150 -17.02 -8.00 4.69
C VAL A 150 -18.02 -9.13 4.94
N THR A 151 -17.61 -10.36 4.64
CA THR A 151 -18.44 -11.56 4.83
C THR A 151 -17.65 -12.56 5.69
N GLN A 152 -18.01 -12.67 6.96
CA GLN A 152 -17.26 -13.45 7.96
C GLN A 152 -15.79 -13.00 8.06
N PHE A 153 -14.88 -13.73 7.41
CA PHE A 153 -13.43 -13.48 7.42
C PHE A 153 -12.88 -13.20 6.01
N THR A 154 -13.76 -12.93 5.04
CA THR A 154 -13.37 -12.47 3.71
C THR A 154 -13.75 -11.01 3.53
N THR A 155 -12.97 -10.31 2.71
CA THR A 155 -13.17 -8.91 2.40
C THR A 155 -12.96 -8.69 0.92
N SER A 156 -13.87 -7.91 0.32
CA SER A 156 -13.72 -7.32 -1.00
C SER A 156 -13.72 -5.80 -0.85
N ILE A 157 -12.74 -5.13 -1.45
CA ILE A 157 -12.65 -3.67 -1.52
C ILE A 157 -12.46 -3.25 -2.96
N GLU A 158 -13.34 -2.39 -3.45
CA GLU A 158 -13.18 -1.66 -4.70
C GLU A 158 -13.18 -0.17 -4.38
N SER A 159 -12.02 0.48 -4.58
CA SER A 159 -11.93 1.93 -4.36
C SER A 159 -12.60 2.69 -5.50
N ALA A 160 -13.07 3.89 -5.19
CA ALA A 160 -13.22 4.93 -6.20
C ALA A 160 -11.89 5.17 -6.91
N LYS A 161 -11.95 5.83 -8.07
CA LYS A 161 -10.76 6.50 -8.60
C LYS A 161 -10.54 7.75 -7.75
N PHE A 162 -9.48 7.78 -6.96
CA PHE A 162 -9.17 8.88 -6.05
C PHE A 162 -7.82 9.51 -6.37
N SER A 163 -7.70 10.80 -6.07
CA SER A 163 -6.51 11.58 -6.37
C SER A 163 -5.57 11.66 -5.16
N LEU A 164 -4.28 11.62 -5.45
CA LEU A 164 -3.19 11.94 -4.52
C LEU A 164 -2.33 13.05 -5.09
N ASN A 165 -1.75 13.86 -4.21
CA ASN A 165 -0.71 14.80 -4.59
C ASN A 165 0.66 14.10 -4.52
N ARG A 166 1.28 13.83 -5.68
CA ARG A 166 2.58 13.14 -5.78
C ARG A 166 3.72 13.88 -5.06
N ARG A 167 3.63 15.20 -4.92
CA ARG A 167 4.67 16.00 -4.24
C ARG A 167 4.70 15.73 -2.74
N ASP A 168 3.57 15.37 -2.13
CA ASP A 168 3.48 15.03 -0.71
C ASP A 168 4.34 13.81 -0.35
N PHE A 169 4.62 12.97 -1.35
CA PHE A 169 5.46 11.78 -1.27
C PHE A 169 6.85 11.98 -1.88
N LYS A 170 7.24 13.22 -2.18
CA LYS A 170 8.51 13.56 -2.86
C LYS A 170 8.69 12.87 -4.22
N VAL A 171 7.59 12.60 -4.92
CA VAL A 171 7.60 12.03 -6.27
C VAL A 171 7.57 13.18 -7.27
N PHE A 172 8.74 13.71 -7.59
CA PHE A 172 8.95 14.77 -8.58
C PHE A 172 10.35 14.69 -9.17
N TYR A 173 10.52 15.21 -10.39
CA TYR A 173 11.85 15.34 -10.98
C TYR A 173 12.63 16.45 -10.28
N GLN A 174 13.77 16.09 -9.67
CA GLN A 174 14.53 16.97 -8.79
C GLN A 174 15.13 18.21 -9.48
N SER A 175 15.38 18.14 -10.80
CA SER A 175 16.20 19.13 -11.50
C SER A 175 15.72 19.47 -12.91
N SER A 176 14.40 19.47 -13.17
CA SER A 176 13.94 19.63 -14.56
C SER A 176 12.70 20.50 -14.74
N LEU A 177 12.74 21.33 -15.79
CA LEU A 177 11.56 21.95 -16.41
C LEU A 177 10.49 20.91 -16.75
N LYS A 178 10.88 19.64 -16.95
CA LYS A 178 9.97 18.51 -17.19
C LYS A 178 8.94 18.36 -16.07
N ASP A 179 9.30 18.57 -14.80
CA ASP A 179 8.33 18.43 -13.70
C ASP A 179 7.21 19.48 -13.76
N TYR A 180 7.51 20.68 -14.27
CA TYR A 180 6.51 21.74 -14.46
C TYR A 180 5.41 21.33 -15.44
N PHE A 181 5.73 20.44 -16.38
CA PHE A 181 4.77 19.92 -17.35
C PHE A 181 3.94 18.74 -16.84
N ILE A 182 4.12 18.32 -15.58
CA ILE A 182 3.44 17.17 -14.97
C ILE A 182 2.62 17.65 -13.79
N LYS A 183 1.31 17.40 -13.80
CA LYS A 183 0.43 17.74 -12.68
C LYS A 183 0.90 17.08 -11.39
N ASN A 184 0.67 17.78 -10.29
CA ASN A 184 0.90 17.22 -8.95
C ASN A 184 -0.12 16.14 -8.61
N GLU A 185 -1.31 16.23 -9.18
CA GLU A 185 -2.37 15.23 -9.03
C GLU A 185 -2.03 13.96 -9.81
N MET A 186 -2.14 12.82 -9.15
CA MET A 186 -2.15 11.49 -9.76
C MET A 186 -3.34 10.72 -9.23
N ASP A 187 -4.01 9.95 -10.09
CA ASP A 187 -5.16 9.17 -9.66
C ASP A 187 -4.78 7.72 -9.46
N ILE A 188 -5.43 7.07 -8.50
CA ILE A 188 -5.27 5.65 -8.18
C ILE A 188 -6.65 5.01 -8.08
N GLN A 189 -6.72 3.76 -8.53
CA GLN A 189 -7.86 2.89 -8.25
C GLN A 189 -7.34 1.49 -7.94
N PHE A 190 -7.94 0.80 -6.97
CA PHE A 190 -7.61 -0.58 -6.71
C PHE A 190 -8.85 -1.43 -6.40
N LYS A 191 -8.70 -2.72 -6.68
CA LYS A 191 -9.62 -3.77 -6.26
C LYS A 191 -8.83 -4.85 -5.56
N VAL A 192 -9.33 -5.36 -4.45
CA VAL A 192 -8.74 -6.51 -3.74
C VAL A 192 -9.83 -7.42 -3.20
N THR A 193 -9.58 -8.74 -3.28
CA THR A 193 -10.41 -9.76 -2.63
C THR A 193 -9.53 -10.68 -1.82
N THR A 194 -10.00 -11.09 -0.65
CA THR A 194 -9.28 -11.99 0.25
C THR A 194 -9.94 -13.34 0.40
N GLU A 195 -9.14 -14.35 0.69
CA GLU A 195 -9.59 -15.66 1.18
C GLU A 195 -9.03 -15.93 2.58
N MET A 196 -9.83 -16.61 3.42
CA MET A 196 -9.42 -17.00 4.76
C MET A 196 -8.24 -17.96 4.69
N LEU A 197 -7.30 -17.84 5.64
CA LEU A 197 -6.31 -18.88 5.86
C LEU A 197 -6.90 -19.96 6.77
N ASP A 198 -7.19 -21.13 6.22
CA ASP A 198 -7.47 -22.30 7.06
C ASP A 198 -6.17 -22.79 7.70
N ASN A 199 -6.17 -22.84 9.03
CA ASN A 199 -5.08 -23.39 9.83
C ASN A 199 -5.05 -24.94 9.81
N GLU A 200 -5.84 -25.62 8.96
CA GLU A 200 -6.05 -27.08 9.02
C GLU A 200 -4.98 -27.95 8.35
N ASN A 201 -3.95 -27.40 7.70
CA ASN A 201 -2.82 -28.22 7.24
C ASN A 201 -1.69 -28.28 8.28
N ARG A 202 -1.94 -28.97 9.39
CA ARG A 202 -0.89 -29.56 10.23
C ARG A 202 -1.08 -31.08 10.25
N VAL A 203 -0.13 -31.75 9.59
CA VAL A 203 0.13 -33.20 9.49
C VAL A 203 -0.51 -33.91 8.27
N PRO A 204 0.30 -34.45 7.34
CA PRO A 204 -0.18 -35.40 6.36
C PRO A 204 -0.60 -36.70 7.07
N LYS A 205 -1.88 -37.09 6.97
CA LYS A 205 -2.31 -38.45 7.33
C LYS A 205 -1.58 -39.43 6.42
N LYS A 206 -0.58 -40.15 6.96
CA LYS A 206 -0.06 -41.38 6.34
C LYS A 206 -1.24 -42.36 6.21
N LYS A 207 -1.60 -42.69 4.97
CA LYS A 207 -2.52 -43.81 4.70
C LYS A 207 -1.87 -45.08 5.25
N LYS A 208 -2.57 -45.76 6.17
CA LYS A 208 -2.36 -47.18 6.44
C LYS A 208 -3.13 -47.98 5.40
#